data_AF-A0A0F6I916-F1
#
_entry.id   AF-A0A0F6I916-F1
#
_cell.length_a   1.000
_cell.length_b   1.000
_cell.length_c   1.000
_cell.angle_alpha   90.00
_cell.angle_beta   90.00
_cell.angle_gamma   90.00
#
_symmetry.space_group_name_H-M   'P 1'
#
loop_
_entity.id
_entity.type
_entity.pdbx_description
1 polymer ?
#
loop_
_entity_poly.entity_id
_entity_poly.type
_entity_poly.pdbx_seq_one_letter_code
_entity_poly.pdbx_strand_id
1 'polypeptide(L)'
;MVFVSDEVVVVTRSAKDKTQPAFEWRGKQDGTYSIKTLGSDLPFGTQVYLLCKPGSEEYFERETLCNLVKKFGGLLSVPLRFLEGESTELLNPEPAPWNRTYRSKAQERKTFLDFGKKLFETSFFDAIPLTSDIGKVQGIAFVLPYSPSLAQKNIHRIYLKNMLLSESAASLLPDWAFFVKCVVNSDELRPTASREDFYEDQSLEKARETLGQCLRDYLIALSEDEPERLRHLINLHHLSMKALAVQDSDFFR
;
A
#
# COMPACT_ATOMS: atom_id res chain seq x y z
N MET A 1 -21.18 -3.69 -6.11
CA MET A 1 -21.00 -2.26 -5.72
C MET A 1 -22.03 -1.80 -4.68
N VAL A 2 -22.94 -2.68 -4.21
CA VAL A 2 -24.15 -2.26 -3.48
C VAL A 2 -24.25 -2.95 -2.10
N PHE A 3 -23.11 -3.25 -1.48
CA PHE A 3 -23.08 -4.04 -0.23
C PHE A 3 -23.56 -3.26 1.00
N VAL A 4 -23.40 -1.93 1.01
CA VAL A 4 -23.69 -1.07 2.16
C VAL A 4 -24.77 -0.02 1.89
N SER A 5 -25.37 -0.03 0.70
CA SER A 5 -26.27 1.02 0.24
C SER A 5 -27.43 0.44 -0.56
N ASP A 6 -28.65 0.92 -0.40
CA ASP A 6 -29.80 0.47 -1.20
C ASP A 6 -29.92 1.22 -2.53
N GLU A 7 -29.40 2.43 -2.58
CA GLU A 7 -29.43 3.30 -3.75
C GLU A 7 -28.16 4.15 -3.82
N VAL A 8 -27.55 4.17 -5.00
CA VAL A 8 -26.39 5.00 -5.30
C VAL A 8 -26.81 6.11 -6.26
N VAL A 9 -26.58 7.36 -5.89
CA VAL A 9 -26.79 8.51 -6.75
C VAL A 9 -25.44 9.09 -7.14
N VAL A 10 -25.20 9.25 -8.44
CA VAL A 10 -23.99 9.84 -8.99
C VAL A 10 -24.37 11.11 -9.73
N VAL A 11 -23.88 12.26 -9.27
CA VAL A 11 -24.03 13.54 -9.95
C VAL A 11 -22.68 13.89 -10.56
N THR A 12 -22.62 14.08 -11.88
CA THR A 12 -21.36 14.31 -12.57
C THR A 12 -21.46 15.42 -13.62
N ARG A 13 -20.39 16.21 -13.75
CA ARG A 13 -20.21 17.22 -14.79
C ARG A 13 -18.78 17.20 -15.32
N SER A 14 -18.64 17.03 -16.62
CA SER A 14 -17.34 16.97 -17.29
C SER A 14 -16.67 18.34 -17.35
N ALA A 15 -15.38 18.39 -17.01
CA ALA A 15 -14.54 19.58 -17.22
C ALA A 15 -13.99 19.69 -18.66
N LYS A 16 -14.06 18.62 -19.46
CA LYS A 16 -13.50 18.59 -20.83
C LYS A 16 -14.33 19.41 -21.81
N ASP A 17 -15.64 19.31 -21.72
CA ASP A 17 -16.58 20.12 -22.49
C ASP A 17 -17.47 20.89 -21.52
N LYS A 18 -17.15 22.17 -21.34
CA LYS A 18 -17.81 23.06 -20.38
C LYS A 18 -19.25 23.40 -20.77
N THR A 19 -19.61 23.15 -22.03
CA THR A 19 -20.96 23.41 -22.56
C THR A 19 -21.95 22.31 -22.21
N GLN A 20 -21.46 21.12 -21.82
CA GLN A 20 -22.32 20.01 -21.45
C GLN A 20 -23.03 20.26 -20.12
N PRO A 21 -24.30 19.83 -20.00
CA PRO A 21 -25.01 19.82 -18.73
C PRO A 21 -24.39 18.81 -17.75
N ALA A 22 -24.76 18.91 -16.49
CA ALA A 22 -24.51 17.84 -15.54
C ALA A 22 -25.52 16.70 -15.73
N PHE A 23 -25.17 15.50 -15.26
CA PHE A 23 -26.04 14.33 -15.28
C PHE A 23 -26.17 13.74 -13.88
N GLU A 24 -27.38 13.31 -13.53
CA GLU A 24 -27.64 12.44 -12.39
C GLU A 24 -27.88 11.03 -12.91
N TRP A 25 -27.13 10.07 -12.38
CA TRP A 25 -27.40 8.64 -12.52
C TRP A 25 -27.85 8.12 -11.15
N ARG A 26 -28.93 7.36 -11.11
CA ARG A 26 -29.44 6.73 -9.88
C ARG A 26 -29.59 5.25 -10.14
N GLY A 27 -28.86 4.43 -9.39
CA GLY A 27 -28.89 2.97 -9.50
C GLY A 27 -29.38 2.31 -8.21
N LYS A 28 -30.18 1.26 -8.36
CA LYS A 28 -30.77 0.48 -7.27
C LYS A 28 -30.18 -0.93 -7.21
N GLN A 29 -30.40 -1.61 -6.08
CA GLN A 29 -29.95 -3.00 -5.87
C GLN A 29 -30.54 -4.01 -6.86
N ASP A 30 -31.75 -3.76 -7.37
CA ASP A 30 -32.43 -4.64 -8.33
C ASP A 30 -31.85 -4.55 -9.76
N GLY A 31 -30.79 -3.76 -9.96
CA GLY A 31 -30.15 -3.56 -11.25
C GLY A 31 -30.81 -2.50 -12.13
N THR A 32 -31.93 -1.92 -11.69
CA THR A 32 -32.56 -0.81 -12.41
C THR A 32 -31.80 0.50 -12.17
N TYR A 33 -31.84 1.38 -13.16
CA TYR A 33 -31.26 2.72 -13.05
C TYR A 33 -32.06 3.75 -13.85
N SER A 34 -31.90 5.02 -13.48
CA SER A 34 -32.41 6.17 -14.22
C SER A 34 -31.32 7.19 -14.46
N ILE A 35 -31.39 7.90 -15.58
CA ILE A 35 -30.51 9.03 -15.90
C ILE A 35 -31.36 10.28 -16.07
N LYS A 36 -30.93 11.38 -15.46
CA LYS A 36 -31.57 12.69 -15.59
C LYS A 36 -30.54 13.75 -15.98
N THR A 37 -30.87 14.57 -16.97
CA THR A 37 -30.10 15.77 -17.29
C THR A 37 -30.38 16.86 -16.26
N LEU A 38 -29.31 17.43 -15.71
CA LEU A 38 -29.34 18.54 -14.76
C LEU A 38 -28.87 19.84 -15.42
N GLY A 39 -28.88 20.94 -14.67
CA GLY A 39 -28.37 22.23 -15.12
C GLY A 39 -26.85 22.26 -15.34
N SER A 40 -26.37 23.37 -15.88
CA SER A 40 -24.94 23.66 -16.09
C SER A 40 -24.34 24.54 -14.98
N ASP A 41 -25.04 24.70 -13.87
CA ASP A 41 -24.68 25.50 -12.68
C ASP A 41 -23.92 24.68 -11.63
N LEU A 42 -23.90 23.35 -11.75
CA LEU A 42 -23.17 22.46 -10.85
C LEU A 42 -21.65 22.52 -11.07
N PRO A 43 -20.83 22.35 -10.01
CA PRO A 43 -19.38 22.32 -10.13
C PRO A 43 -18.91 21.14 -11.00
N PHE A 44 -17.73 21.28 -11.61
CA PHE A 44 -17.11 20.18 -12.34
C PHE A 44 -16.66 19.06 -11.39
N GLY A 45 -16.72 17.82 -11.88
CA GLY A 45 -16.33 16.63 -11.13
C GLY A 45 -17.47 15.65 -10.94
N THR A 46 -17.37 14.81 -9.93
CA THR A 46 -18.35 13.77 -9.63
C THR A 46 -18.60 13.70 -8.13
N GLN A 47 -19.87 13.69 -7.74
CA GLN A 47 -20.33 13.45 -6.38
C GLN A 47 -21.06 12.11 -6.37
N VAL A 48 -20.73 11.27 -5.38
CA VAL A 48 -21.38 9.97 -5.18
C VAL A 48 -22.07 10.02 -3.83
N TYR A 49 -23.38 9.80 -3.83
CA TYR A 49 -24.22 9.71 -2.65
C TYR A 49 -24.60 8.25 -2.46
N LEU A 50 -24.39 7.75 -1.25
CA LEU A 50 -24.74 6.40 -0.85
C LEU A 50 -25.89 6.48 0.15
N LEU A 51 -27.05 5.94 -0.21
CA LEU A 51 -28.15 5.80 0.73
C LEU A 51 -27.87 4.57 1.61
N CYS A 52 -27.60 4.78 2.90
CA CYS A 52 -27.29 3.70 3.85
C CYS A 52 -28.39 2.63 3.85
N LYS A 53 -27.99 1.38 3.71
CA LYS A 53 -28.87 0.22 3.86
C LYS A 53 -29.07 -0.09 5.36
N PRO A 54 -30.30 -0.44 5.80
CA PRO A 54 -30.51 -0.91 7.17
C PRO A 54 -29.57 -2.06 7.55
N GLY A 55 -28.88 -1.91 8.69
CA GLY A 55 -27.88 -2.86 9.18
C GLY A 55 -26.45 -2.60 8.67
N SER A 56 -26.21 -1.53 7.89
CA SER A 56 -24.87 -1.10 7.43
C SER A 56 -24.42 0.22 8.06
N GLU A 57 -25.10 0.69 9.10
CA GLU A 57 -24.88 2.01 9.72
C GLU A 57 -23.44 2.17 10.24
N GLU A 58 -22.82 1.08 10.69
CA GLU A 58 -21.43 1.09 11.18
C GLU A 58 -20.43 1.67 10.17
N TYR A 59 -20.68 1.54 8.86
CA TYR A 59 -19.80 2.05 7.79
C TYR A 59 -19.97 3.54 7.54
N PHE A 60 -21.05 4.13 8.05
CA PHE A 60 -21.38 5.55 7.96
C PHE A 60 -21.03 6.31 9.24
N GLU A 61 -20.60 5.60 10.29
CA GLU A 61 -20.01 6.17 11.49
C GLU A 61 -18.65 6.81 11.19
N ARG A 62 -18.39 7.97 11.80
CA ARG A 62 -17.18 8.77 11.56
C ARG A 62 -15.90 7.95 11.75
N GLU A 63 -15.80 7.22 12.86
CA GLU A 63 -14.60 6.46 13.21
C GLU A 63 -14.30 5.39 12.16
N THR A 64 -15.28 4.54 11.84
CA THR A 64 -15.16 3.48 10.84
C THR A 64 -14.79 4.05 9.47
N LEU A 65 -15.51 5.08 9.02
CA LEU A 65 -15.28 5.68 7.71
C LEU A 65 -13.87 6.30 7.61
N CYS A 66 -13.45 7.08 8.61
CA CYS A 66 -12.11 7.66 8.66
C CYS A 66 -11.02 6.58 8.71
N ASN A 67 -11.23 5.50 9.46
CA ASN A 67 -10.29 4.38 9.54
C ASN A 67 -10.19 3.64 8.21
N LEU A 68 -11.30 3.39 7.51
CA LEU A 68 -11.31 2.78 6.18
C LEU A 68 -10.60 3.67 5.15
N VAL A 69 -10.90 4.97 5.13
CA VAL A 69 -10.25 5.91 4.21
C VAL A 69 -8.74 5.97 4.46
N LYS A 70 -8.30 6.04 5.72
CA LYS A 70 -6.87 6.01 6.08
C LYS A 70 -6.23 4.67 5.71
N LYS A 71 -6.91 3.55 5.94
CA LYS A 71 -6.42 2.20 5.61
C LYS A 71 -6.19 2.01 4.12
N PHE A 72 -7.19 2.34 3.30
CA PHE A 72 -7.17 2.07 1.86
C PHE A 72 -6.54 3.18 1.03
N GLY A 73 -6.77 4.44 1.39
CA GLY A 73 -6.35 5.61 0.64
C GLY A 73 -5.27 6.45 1.30
N GLY A 74 -4.79 6.10 2.50
CA GLY A 74 -3.88 6.95 3.28
C GLY A 74 -2.55 7.30 2.59
N LEU A 75 -2.16 6.57 1.54
CA LEU A 75 -0.95 6.86 0.75
C LEU A 75 -1.23 7.63 -0.55
N LEU A 76 -2.50 7.89 -0.90
CA LEU A 76 -2.85 8.64 -2.10
C LEU A 76 -2.17 10.01 -2.09
N SER A 77 -1.72 10.45 -3.27
CA SER A 77 -1.06 11.74 -3.46
C SER A 77 -2.03 12.93 -3.46
N VAL A 78 -3.34 12.67 -3.49
CA VAL A 78 -4.39 13.68 -3.42
C VAL A 78 -4.87 13.86 -1.97
N PRO A 79 -5.20 15.09 -1.54
CA PRO A 79 -5.69 15.33 -0.18
C PRO A 79 -7.08 14.70 0.02
N LEU A 80 -7.20 13.84 1.04
CA LEU A 80 -8.43 13.20 1.48
C LEU A 80 -9.02 14.02 2.62
N ARG A 81 -10.18 14.63 2.38
CA ARG A 81 -10.83 15.52 3.36
C ARG A 81 -12.12 14.90 3.88
N PHE A 82 -12.29 14.88 5.19
CA PHE A 82 -13.54 14.55 5.85
C PHE A 82 -14.28 15.84 6.21
N LEU A 83 -15.54 15.95 5.81
CA LEU A 83 -16.38 17.12 6.04
C LEU A 83 -17.53 16.74 6.97
N GLU A 84 -17.69 17.48 8.06
CA GLU A 84 -18.80 17.30 9.01
C GLU A 84 -19.27 18.66 9.50
N GLY A 85 -20.47 19.06 9.08
CA GLY A 85 -20.96 20.43 9.25
C GLY A 85 -20.00 21.45 8.63
N GLU A 86 -19.50 22.38 9.45
CA GLU A 86 -18.49 23.37 9.05
C GLU A 86 -17.04 22.88 9.24
N SER A 87 -16.84 21.70 9.86
CA SER A 87 -15.51 21.17 10.11
C SER A 87 -14.92 20.46 8.88
N THR A 88 -13.59 20.58 8.71
CA THR A 88 -12.83 19.89 7.66
C THR A 88 -11.57 19.28 8.27
N GLU A 89 -11.44 17.96 8.20
CA GLU A 89 -10.24 17.21 8.63
C GLU A 89 -9.47 16.69 7.41
N LEU A 90 -8.14 16.83 7.40
CA LEU A 90 -7.28 16.19 6.39
C LEU A 90 -6.82 14.81 6.90
N LEU A 91 -7.21 13.75 6.19
CA LEU A 91 -7.00 12.36 6.62
C LEU A 91 -5.63 11.78 6.23
N ASN A 92 -4.97 12.32 5.20
CA ASN A 92 -3.63 11.93 4.74
C ASN A 92 -2.67 13.15 4.68
N PRO A 93 -2.32 13.75 5.83
CA PRO A 93 -1.55 15.00 5.84
C PRO A 93 -0.10 14.83 5.38
N GLU A 94 0.44 13.61 5.42
CA GLU A 94 1.80 13.34 5.03
C GLU A 94 1.85 12.41 3.81
N PRO A 95 2.78 12.63 2.85
CA PRO A 95 2.97 11.70 1.75
C PRO A 95 3.55 10.37 2.26
N ALA A 96 3.50 9.33 1.41
CA ALA A 96 4.14 8.06 1.68
C ALA A 96 5.62 8.25 2.08
N PRO A 97 6.17 7.47 3.04
CA PRO A 97 7.52 7.72 3.55
C PRO A 97 8.60 7.72 2.46
N TRP A 98 8.52 6.80 1.48
CA TRP A 98 9.46 6.74 0.35
C TRP A 98 9.35 7.90 -0.65
N ASN A 99 8.33 8.76 -0.53
CA ASN A 99 8.16 9.96 -1.34
C ASN A 99 8.60 11.24 -0.60
N ARG A 100 9.22 11.11 0.57
CA ARG A 100 9.71 12.25 1.38
C ARG A 100 11.19 12.52 1.11
N THR A 101 11.60 13.77 1.34
CA THR A 101 13.02 14.15 1.35
C THR A 101 13.55 14.13 2.78
N TYR A 102 14.70 13.51 2.99
CA TYR A 102 15.35 13.39 4.28
C TYR A 102 16.69 14.12 4.31
N ARG A 103 17.07 14.67 5.47
CA ARG A 103 18.35 15.37 5.65
C ARG A 103 19.52 14.41 5.87
N SER A 104 19.24 13.17 6.29
CA SER A 104 20.23 12.12 6.51
C SER A 104 19.60 10.73 6.46
N LYS A 105 20.41 9.71 6.19
CA LYS A 105 20.00 8.29 6.25
C LYS A 105 19.45 7.91 7.63
N ALA A 106 19.98 8.48 8.71
CA ALA A 106 19.49 8.24 10.07
C ALA A 106 18.05 8.77 10.28
N GLN A 107 17.72 9.94 9.71
CA GLN A 107 16.37 10.50 9.79
C GLN A 107 15.37 9.68 8.96
N GLU A 108 15.77 9.26 7.77
CA GLU A 108 14.99 8.38 6.90
C GLU A 108 14.68 7.06 7.61
N ARG A 109 15.72 6.36 8.07
CA ARG A 109 15.62 5.11 8.81
C ARG A 109 14.67 5.22 10.00
N LYS A 110 14.80 6.28 10.81
CA LYS A 110 13.89 6.53 11.94
C LYS A 110 12.45 6.69 11.49
N THR A 111 12.22 7.48 10.44
CA THR A 111 10.87 7.72 9.89
C THR A 111 10.24 6.43 9.37
N PHE A 112 11.03 5.58 8.70
CA PHE A 112 10.59 4.29 8.22
C PHE A 112 10.20 3.37 9.39
N LEU A 113 11.07 3.25 10.40
CA LEU A 113 10.78 2.45 11.60
C LEU A 113 9.53 2.93 12.35
N ASP A 114 9.36 4.24 12.51
CA ASP A 114 8.16 4.82 13.14
C ASP A 114 6.89 4.53 12.32
N PHE A 115 6.98 4.58 10.99
CA PHE A 115 5.89 4.20 10.09
C PHE A 115 5.55 2.71 10.22
N GLY A 116 6.55 1.83 10.14
CA GLY A 116 6.36 0.39 10.32
C GLY A 116 5.77 0.03 11.68
N LYS A 117 6.24 0.67 12.75
CA LYS A 117 5.71 0.48 14.11
C LYS A 117 4.25 0.86 14.23
N LYS A 118 3.83 2.00 13.65
CA LYS A 118 2.41 2.41 13.64
C LYS A 118 1.55 1.46 12.82
N LEU A 119 2.08 0.98 11.69
CA LEU A 119 1.32 0.17 10.73
C LEU A 119 1.14 -1.28 11.17
N PHE A 120 2.15 -1.85 11.82
CA PHE A 120 2.20 -3.27 12.19
C PHE A 120 2.22 -3.49 13.71
N GLU A 121 2.11 -2.43 14.50
CA GLU A 121 2.16 -2.47 15.97
C GLU A 121 3.39 -3.20 16.52
N THR A 122 4.49 -3.17 15.76
CA THR A 122 5.70 -3.96 16.02
C THR A 122 6.95 -3.10 15.87
N SER A 123 7.89 -3.21 16.81
CA SER A 123 9.19 -2.55 16.71
C SER A 123 10.16 -3.42 15.89
N PHE A 124 10.49 -2.98 14.69
CA PHE A 124 11.40 -3.71 13.79
C PHE A 124 12.87 -3.48 14.14
N PHE A 125 13.73 -4.44 13.78
CA PHE A 125 15.18 -4.33 13.95
C PHE A 125 15.76 -3.25 13.03
N ASP A 126 15.30 -3.23 11.78
CA ASP A 126 15.73 -2.27 10.78
C ASP A 126 14.69 -2.05 9.69
N ALA A 127 14.92 -1.04 8.84
CA ALA A 127 14.14 -0.71 7.67
C ALA A 127 15.05 -0.52 6.45
N ILE A 128 14.70 -1.19 5.36
CA ILE A 128 15.48 -1.25 4.11
C ILE A 128 14.64 -0.59 3.01
N PRO A 129 15.10 0.52 2.40
CA PRO A 129 14.43 1.09 1.24
C PRO A 129 14.39 0.08 0.10
N LEU A 130 13.24 -0.06 -0.54
CA LEU A 130 13.02 -0.94 -1.69
C LEU A 130 12.67 -0.11 -2.91
N THR A 131 13.37 -0.34 -4.01
CA THR A 131 13.11 0.33 -5.29
C THR A 131 13.33 -0.61 -6.46
N SER A 132 12.44 -0.55 -7.46
CA SER A 132 12.62 -1.21 -8.75
C SER A 132 11.99 -0.36 -9.85
N ASP A 133 12.76 -0.03 -10.89
CA ASP A 133 12.23 0.63 -12.08
C ASP A 133 11.21 -0.26 -12.80
N ILE A 134 11.40 -1.57 -12.72
CA ILE A 134 10.46 -2.57 -13.24
C ILE A 134 9.23 -2.59 -12.35
N GLY A 135 8.07 -2.34 -12.94
CA GLY A 135 6.82 -2.23 -12.20
C GLY A 135 6.67 -0.93 -11.42
N LYS A 136 7.65 0.00 -11.50
CA LYS A 136 7.74 1.22 -10.69
C LYS A 136 7.44 0.94 -9.22
N VAL A 137 8.19 0.03 -8.64
CA VAL A 137 8.01 -0.40 -7.25
C VAL A 137 8.85 0.48 -6.34
N GLN A 138 8.22 1.03 -5.31
CA GLN A 138 8.87 1.75 -4.23
C GLN A 138 8.30 1.32 -2.89
N GLY A 139 9.13 1.22 -1.86
CA GLY A 139 8.64 0.81 -0.56
C GLY A 139 9.73 0.61 0.47
N ILE A 140 9.38 -0.15 1.50
CA ILE A 140 10.24 -0.43 2.65
C ILE A 140 10.09 -1.89 3.03
N ALA A 141 11.21 -2.60 3.18
CA ALA A 141 11.29 -3.88 3.87
C ALA A 141 11.66 -3.65 5.34
N PHE A 142 10.89 -4.24 6.26
CA PHE A 142 11.13 -4.15 7.68
C PHE A 142 11.73 -5.46 8.20
N VAL A 143 12.92 -5.38 8.81
CA VAL A 143 13.61 -6.55 9.38
C VAL A 143 12.91 -6.97 10.68
N LEU A 144 12.41 -8.20 10.72
CA LEU A 144 11.66 -8.73 11.83
C LEU A 144 12.54 -8.80 13.11
N PRO A 145 11.99 -8.48 14.29
CA PRO A 145 12.70 -8.56 15.56
C PRO A 145 12.72 -9.98 16.15
N TYR A 146 12.17 -10.97 15.44
CA TYR A 146 12.08 -12.38 15.83
C TYR A 146 12.35 -13.28 14.63
N SER A 147 12.74 -14.53 14.87
CA SER A 147 12.86 -15.55 13.83
C SER A 147 11.46 -16.00 13.37
N PRO A 148 11.07 -15.77 12.11
CA PRO A 148 9.78 -16.23 11.60
C PRO A 148 9.76 -17.76 11.43
N SER A 149 8.56 -18.36 11.49
CA SER A 149 8.37 -19.77 11.19
C SER A 149 8.36 -20.00 9.67
N LEU A 150 9.11 -21.00 9.19
CA LEU A 150 9.12 -21.41 7.78
C LEU A 150 7.75 -21.88 7.27
N ALA A 151 6.87 -22.34 8.17
CA ALA A 151 5.52 -22.77 7.81
C ALA A 151 4.60 -21.59 7.48
N GLN A 152 4.95 -20.38 7.92
CA GLN A 152 4.16 -19.18 7.68
C GLN A 152 4.73 -18.45 6.46
N LYS A 153 3.94 -18.34 5.39
CA LYS A 153 4.31 -17.48 4.26
C LYS A 153 4.44 -16.03 4.75
N ASN A 154 5.41 -15.31 4.22
CA ASN A 154 5.49 -13.88 4.51
C ASN A 154 4.33 -13.18 3.85
N ILE A 155 3.67 -12.38 4.65
CA ILE A 155 2.47 -11.65 4.29
C ILE A 155 2.92 -10.19 4.19
N HIS A 156 2.87 -9.66 2.98
CA HIS A 156 3.31 -8.31 2.64
C HIS A 156 2.11 -7.40 2.41
N ARG A 157 2.30 -6.11 2.72
CA ARG A 157 1.31 -5.10 2.42
C ARG A 157 1.66 -4.41 1.11
N ILE A 158 0.78 -4.50 0.13
CA ILE A 158 1.02 -3.99 -1.22
C ILE A 158 -0.03 -2.96 -1.61
N TYR A 159 0.42 -1.93 -2.29
CA TYR A 159 -0.37 -0.84 -2.84
C TYR A 159 -0.20 -0.83 -4.36
N LEU A 160 -1.28 -0.49 -5.06
CA LEU A 160 -1.27 -0.23 -6.49
C LEU A 160 -1.72 1.21 -6.70
N LYS A 161 -0.86 2.05 -7.30
CA LYS A 161 -1.13 3.48 -7.50
C LYS A 161 -1.55 4.19 -6.21
N ASN A 162 -0.85 3.88 -5.14
CA ASN A 162 -1.02 4.38 -3.78
C ASN A 162 -2.37 4.03 -3.10
N MET A 163 -3.13 3.08 -3.67
CA MET A 163 -4.32 2.51 -3.04
C MET A 163 -3.99 1.11 -2.53
N LEU A 164 -4.40 0.78 -1.30
CA LEU A 164 -4.18 -0.54 -0.71
C LEU A 164 -4.79 -1.60 -1.63
N LEU A 165 -3.96 -2.57 -2.04
CA LEU A 165 -4.39 -3.70 -2.84
C LEU A 165 -4.63 -4.91 -1.95
N SER A 166 -3.60 -5.33 -1.20
CA SER A 166 -3.71 -6.42 -0.23
C SER A 166 -2.79 -6.20 0.98
N GLU A 167 -3.18 -6.76 2.12
CA GLU A 167 -2.36 -6.85 3.32
C GLU A 167 -1.69 -8.22 3.46
N SER A 168 -1.90 -9.12 2.49
CA SER A 168 -1.46 -10.52 2.54
C SER A 168 -0.86 -11.08 1.27
N ALA A 169 -0.24 -10.23 0.46
CA ALA A 169 0.51 -10.66 -0.71
C ALA A 169 1.76 -11.44 -0.32
N ALA A 170 2.10 -12.49 -1.06
CA ALA A 170 3.23 -13.36 -0.75
C ALA A 170 4.31 -13.35 -1.85
N SER A 171 3.96 -12.96 -3.08
CA SER A 171 4.81 -13.20 -4.25
C SER A 171 5.82 -12.08 -4.57
N LEU A 172 5.91 -11.02 -3.76
CA LEU A 172 6.70 -9.84 -4.14
C LEU A 172 8.21 -9.99 -3.88
N LEU A 173 8.60 -10.65 -2.78
CA LEU A 173 10.00 -10.81 -2.41
C LEU A 173 10.51 -12.21 -2.75
N PRO A 174 11.83 -12.40 -2.90
CA PRO A 174 12.41 -13.72 -3.07
C PRO A 174 12.10 -14.66 -1.90
N ASP A 175 12.05 -15.97 -2.15
CA ASP A 175 11.69 -16.98 -1.15
C ASP A 175 12.61 -16.99 0.08
N TRP A 176 13.88 -16.62 -0.06
CA TRP A 176 14.84 -16.53 1.05
C TRP A 176 14.63 -15.29 1.95
N ALA A 177 13.90 -14.29 1.48
CA ALA A 177 13.75 -12.99 2.14
C ALA A 177 12.72 -13.01 3.29
N PHE A 178 12.52 -14.16 3.94
CA PHE A 178 11.50 -14.30 4.97
C PHE A 178 11.79 -13.60 6.29
N PHE A 179 13.02 -13.10 6.48
CA PHE A 179 13.38 -12.27 7.62
C PHE A 179 12.81 -10.85 7.56
N VAL A 180 12.14 -10.46 6.47
CA VAL A 180 11.53 -9.14 6.31
C VAL A 180 10.04 -9.21 6.02
N LYS A 181 9.34 -8.14 6.42
CA LYS A 181 7.98 -7.83 5.99
C LYS A 181 8.00 -6.51 5.24
N CYS A 182 7.49 -6.43 4.01
CA CYS A 182 7.51 -5.19 3.26
C CYS A 182 6.16 -4.49 3.15
N VAL A 183 6.25 -3.17 2.95
CA VAL A 183 5.20 -2.30 2.46
C VAL A 183 5.68 -1.72 1.15
N VAL A 184 4.99 -1.98 0.04
CA VAL A 184 5.37 -1.42 -1.27
C VAL A 184 4.19 -0.79 -1.97
N ASN A 185 4.47 0.19 -2.82
CA ASN A 185 3.61 0.65 -3.88
C ASN A 185 4.19 0.25 -5.23
N SER A 186 3.33 -0.20 -6.14
CA SER A 186 3.64 -0.34 -7.57
C SER A 186 2.68 0.52 -8.38
N ASP A 187 3.13 1.07 -9.51
CA ASP A 187 2.26 1.78 -10.45
C ASP A 187 1.92 0.96 -11.70
N GLU A 188 2.70 -0.09 -11.99
CA GLU A 188 2.65 -0.81 -13.27
C GLU A 188 2.49 -2.34 -13.13
N LEU A 189 2.72 -2.94 -11.96
CA LEU A 189 2.46 -4.36 -11.76
C LEU A 189 0.96 -4.65 -11.85
N ARG A 190 0.63 -5.81 -12.43
CA ARG A 190 -0.75 -6.20 -12.70
C ARG A 190 -1.32 -6.93 -11.50
N PRO A 191 -2.44 -6.49 -10.91
CA PRO A 191 -3.08 -7.25 -9.84
C PRO A 191 -3.75 -8.51 -10.40
N THR A 192 -3.87 -9.54 -9.57
CA THR A 192 -4.74 -10.69 -9.80
C THR A 192 -6.21 -10.25 -9.86
N ALA A 193 -7.08 -11.11 -10.41
CA ALA A 193 -8.52 -10.85 -10.48
C ALA A 193 -9.17 -10.69 -9.08
N SER A 194 -8.67 -11.43 -8.09
CA SER A 194 -9.09 -11.32 -6.69
C SER A 194 -8.57 -10.05 -6.01
N ARG A 195 -7.57 -9.37 -6.59
CA ARG A 195 -6.86 -8.23 -6.00
C ARG A 195 -6.09 -8.56 -4.71
N GLU A 196 -5.74 -9.82 -4.50
CA GLU A 196 -5.02 -10.27 -3.30
C GLU A 196 -3.50 -10.32 -3.48
N ASP A 197 -3.02 -10.34 -4.72
CA ASP A 197 -1.60 -10.32 -5.07
C ASP A 197 -1.41 -9.75 -6.48
N PHE A 198 -0.17 -9.68 -6.95
CA PHE A 198 0.17 -9.42 -8.34
C PHE A 198 0.13 -10.71 -9.17
N TYR A 199 -0.15 -10.55 -10.46
CA TYR A 199 -0.15 -11.63 -11.43
C TYR A 199 1.28 -12.11 -11.66
N GLU A 200 1.49 -13.42 -11.65
CA GLU A 200 2.81 -14.03 -11.85
C GLU A 200 3.19 -13.92 -13.34
N ASP A 201 3.92 -12.85 -13.67
CA ASP A 201 4.46 -12.59 -15.00
C ASP A 201 5.95 -12.18 -14.93
N GLN A 202 6.56 -12.01 -16.11
CA GLN A 202 7.96 -11.61 -16.23
C GLN A 202 8.27 -10.25 -15.57
N SER A 203 7.27 -9.35 -15.44
CA SER A 203 7.47 -8.06 -14.78
C SER A 203 7.60 -8.25 -13.28
N LEU A 204 6.73 -9.07 -12.68
CA LEU A 204 6.81 -9.42 -11.26
C LEU A 204 8.11 -10.17 -10.94
N GLU A 205 8.49 -11.14 -11.78
CA GLU A 205 9.72 -11.91 -11.62
C GLU A 205 10.97 -11.01 -11.55
N LYS A 206 11.14 -10.11 -12.52
CA LYS A 206 12.28 -9.18 -12.53
C LYS A 206 12.21 -8.11 -11.44
N ALA A 207 11.01 -7.68 -11.06
CA ALA A 207 10.84 -6.79 -9.92
C ALA A 207 11.29 -7.49 -8.63
N ARG A 208 10.91 -8.76 -8.43
CA ARG A 208 11.33 -9.60 -7.29
C ARG A 208 12.85 -9.75 -7.22
N GLU A 209 13.51 -9.98 -8.36
CA GLU A 209 14.98 -10.04 -8.43
C GLU A 209 15.63 -8.71 -7.99
N THR A 210 15.11 -7.58 -8.48
CA THR A 210 15.60 -6.24 -8.16
C THR A 210 15.42 -5.91 -6.68
N LEU A 211 14.24 -6.23 -6.13
CA LEU A 211 13.96 -6.08 -4.70
C LEU A 211 14.87 -6.99 -3.84
N GLY A 212 15.15 -8.20 -4.32
CA GLY A 212 16.13 -9.09 -3.73
C GLY A 212 17.54 -8.49 -3.70
N GLN A 213 17.93 -7.77 -4.75
CA GLN A 213 19.21 -7.06 -4.79
C GLN A 213 19.27 -5.94 -3.73
N CYS A 214 18.21 -5.14 -3.55
CA CYS A 214 18.17 -4.13 -2.48
C CYS A 214 18.43 -4.73 -1.09
N LEU A 215 17.86 -5.92 -0.82
CA LEU A 215 18.08 -6.63 0.43
C LEU A 215 19.52 -7.16 0.56
N ARG A 216 20.12 -7.64 -0.53
CA ARG A 216 21.53 -8.06 -0.55
C ARG A 216 22.46 -6.89 -0.30
N ASP A 217 22.26 -5.77 -0.99
CA ASP A 217 23.07 -4.56 -0.84
C ASP A 217 23.05 -4.05 0.60
N TYR A 218 21.89 -4.15 1.27
CA TYR A 218 21.78 -3.85 2.69
C TYR A 218 22.64 -4.77 3.56
N LEU A 219 22.63 -6.09 3.32
CA LEU A 219 23.44 -7.04 4.09
C LEU A 219 24.95 -6.80 3.88
N ILE A 220 25.36 -6.47 2.65
CA ILE A 220 26.75 -6.13 2.32
C ILE A 220 27.16 -4.85 3.05
N ALA A 221 26.37 -3.78 2.97
CA ALA A 221 26.65 -2.54 3.69
C ALA A 221 26.73 -2.76 5.21
N LEU A 222 25.85 -3.60 5.78
CA LEU A 222 25.88 -3.94 7.20
C LEU A 222 27.16 -4.72 7.59
N SER A 223 27.72 -5.50 6.67
CA SER A 223 28.97 -6.24 6.88
C SER A 223 30.19 -5.31 6.96
N GLU A 224 30.19 -4.24 6.18
CA GLU A 224 31.27 -3.26 6.10
C GLU A 224 31.20 -2.23 7.22
N ASP A 225 30.00 -1.68 7.47
CA ASP A 225 29.81 -0.54 8.37
C ASP A 225 29.53 -0.95 9.83
N GLU A 226 28.78 -2.04 10.06
CA GLU A 226 28.25 -2.42 11.38
C GLU A 226 28.27 -3.94 11.63
N PRO A 227 29.45 -4.60 11.64
CA PRO A 227 29.57 -6.06 11.65
C PRO A 227 28.92 -6.76 12.85
N GLU A 228 28.87 -6.12 14.02
CA GLU A 228 28.17 -6.67 15.19
C GLU A 228 26.65 -6.71 14.99
N ARG A 229 26.07 -5.73 14.27
CA ARG A 229 24.64 -5.74 13.93
C ARG A 229 24.33 -6.81 12.90
N LEU A 230 25.22 -7.02 11.93
CA LEU A 230 25.09 -8.13 10.99
C LEU A 230 25.14 -9.47 11.74
N ARG A 231 26.08 -9.67 12.66
CA ARG A 231 26.14 -10.90 13.47
C ARG A 231 24.84 -11.13 14.25
N HIS A 232 24.27 -10.08 14.84
CA HIS A 232 22.97 -10.18 15.52
C HIS A 232 21.86 -10.59 14.55
N LEU A 233 21.79 -9.96 13.37
CA LEU A 233 20.83 -10.30 12.32
C LEU A 233 20.98 -11.75 11.87
N ILE A 234 22.21 -12.22 11.62
CA ILE A 234 22.50 -13.60 11.20
C ILE A 234 22.08 -14.58 12.30
N ASN A 235 22.40 -14.31 13.57
CA ASN A 235 22.01 -15.20 14.67
C ASN A 235 20.48 -15.33 14.76
N LEU A 236 19.76 -14.22 14.61
CA LEU A 236 18.31 -14.20 14.63
C LEU A 236 17.69 -14.86 13.39
N HIS A 237 18.26 -14.65 12.20
CA HIS A 237 17.68 -15.02 10.90
C HIS A 237 18.50 -16.05 10.13
N HIS A 238 19.22 -16.92 10.83
CA HIS A 238 20.19 -17.84 10.23
C HIS A 238 19.60 -18.77 9.15
N LEU A 239 18.31 -19.13 9.24
CA LEU A 239 17.63 -19.91 8.21
C LEU A 239 17.50 -19.13 6.90
N SER A 240 17.14 -17.85 6.98
CA SER A 240 17.03 -16.96 5.81
C SER A 240 18.39 -16.78 5.16
N MET A 241 19.43 -16.59 5.97
CA MET A 241 20.79 -16.45 5.49
C MET A 241 21.30 -17.75 4.82
N LYS A 242 20.96 -18.92 5.38
CA LYS A 242 21.26 -20.21 4.74
C LYS A 242 20.51 -20.40 3.42
N ALA A 243 19.24 -20.00 3.36
CA ALA A 243 18.45 -20.08 2.13
C ALA A 243 19.03 -19.17 1.03
N LEU A 244 19.43 -17.94 1.39
CA LEU A 244 20.13 -17.00 0.50
C LEU A 244 21.42 -17.63 -0.03
N ALA A 245 22.24 -18.19 0.86
CA ALA A 245 23.50 -18.87 0.53
C ALA A 245 23.35 -20.08 -0.42
N VAL A 246 22.20 -20.75 -0.45
CA VAL A 246 21.93 -21.85 -1.39
C VAL A 246 21.58 -21.31 -2.79
N GLN A 247 20.92 -20.16 -2.85
CA GLN A 247 20.50 -19.54 -4.11
C GLN A 247 21.58 -18.65 -4.72
N ASP A 248 22.53 -18.19 -3.92
CA ASP A 248 23.57 -17.25 -4.32
C ASP A 248 24.96 -17.79 -3.96
N SER A 249 25.72 -18.20 -4.99
CA SER A 249 27.08 -18.71 -4.83
C SER A 249 28.11 -17.64 -4.47
N ASP A 250 27.82 -16.37 -4.72
CA ASP A 250 28.75 -15.27 -4.46
C ASP A 250 28.61 -14.72 -3.03
N PHE A 251 27.53 -15.06 -2.30
CA PHE A 251 27.33 -14.64 -0.90
C PHE A 251 28.39 -15.17 0.09
N PHE A 252 29.20 -16.16 -0.30
CA PHE A 252 30.31 -16.70 0.51
C PHE A 252 31.71 -16.18 0.12
N ARG A 253 31.83 -15.37 -0.93
CA ARG A 253 33.11 -14.80 -1.35
C ARG A 253 33.37 -13.47 -0.67
#